data_AF-A0A2V3JRE1-F1
#
_entry.id   AF-A0A2V3JRE1-F1
#
_cell.length_a   1.000
_cell.length_b   1.000
_cell.length_c   1.000
_cell.angle_alpha   90.00
_cell.angle_beta   90.00
_cell.angle_gamma   90.00
#
_symmetry.space_group_name_H-M   'P 1'
#
loop_
_entity.id
_entity.type
_entity.pdbx_description
1 polymer ?
#
loop_
_entity_poly.entity_id
_entity_poly.type
_entity_poly.pdbx_seq_one_letter_code
_entity_poly.pdbx_strand_id
1 'polypeptide(L)'
;MKRSHIVLSILLLSLLVPLASADSGPRGTVQFNLIYETSEPVTLIDYRITGYEDEQCISEIDLRNFKQFECAQKECRARMFPGRYNRLILNFSDRDRQSEVFNVSNYGAEFDVRVTDSELIVEDVTPISVLIFYAMPDFALLFTLNILLELILSLIFIAVLNKPMKVIAAVIIANLISFPVLWQLLAFDDKFLLLFEALIVLCEGLFIYYFMKKVIPIYQSLTLSLILNICSFIFGMLLGLGPNWRIVPFFSILLAIIVLSILALTYLRKRYSARFIRVFTIAIMVLACAVAGLLVMDRIAGGPLLSAHKLSCEPEYYTNITAEELREFSQLANAIKRGKFVEMKNVEADRLLDYIIEGQSEQHTSSSPQKLYVRVKDEYYEVRTTWI
;
A
#
# COMPACT_ATOMS: atom_id res chain seq x y z
N MET A 1 -23.39 12.82 35.58
CA MET A 1 -23.79 11.98 34.44
C MET A 1 -24.86 11.02 34.93
N LYS A 2 -26.07 10.99 34.33
CA LYS A 2 -27.09 10.00 34.72
C LYS A 2 -26.56 8.60 34.38
N ARG A 3 -26.80 7.59 35.23
CA ARG A 3 -26.36 6.19 35.02
C ARG A 3 -26.70 5.68 33.62
N SER A 4 -27.81 6.11 33.05
CA SER A 4 -28.26 5.75 31.69
C SER A 4 -27.24 6.09 30.58
N HIS A 5 -26.49 7.19 30.70
CA HIS A 5 -25.51 7.56 29.67
C HIS A 5 -24.25 6.69 29.71
N ILE A 6 -23.83 6.27 30.91
CA ILE A 6 -22.70 5.35 31.08
C ILE A 6 -23.06 3.99 30.47
N VAL A 7 -24.26 3.49 30.77
CA VAL A 7 -24.73 2.21 30.21
C VAL A 7 -24.82 2.27 28.69
N LEU A 8 -25.36 3.37 28.12
CA LEU A 8 -25.44 3.52 26.67
C LEU A 8 -24.06 3.56 26.01
N SER A 9 -23.09 4.28 26.58
CA SER A 9 -21.72 4.31 26.08
C SER A 9 -21.05 2.95 26.13
N ILE A 10 -21.21 2.18 27.22
CA ILE A 10 -20.69 0.82 27.35
C ILE A 10 -21.34 -0.11 26.32
N LEU A 11 -22.66 0.00 26.13
CA LEU A 11 -23.40 -0.82 25.18
C LEU A 11 -22.97 -0.53 23.74
N LEU A 12 -22.80 0.76 23.38
CA LEU A 12 -22.30 1.17 22.07
C LEU A 12 -20.87 0.67 21.84
N LEU A 13 -20.00 0.76 22.86
CA LEU A 13 -18.62 0.26 22.79
C LEU A 13 -18.58 -1.26 22.61
N SER A 14 -19.46 -2.00 23.31
CA SER A 14 -19.56 -3.46 23.19
C SER A 14 -20.06 -3.92 21.82
N LEU A 15 -20.86 -3.11 21.12
CA LEU A 15 -21.33 -3.36 19.76
C LEU A 15 -20.23 -3.15 18.70
N LEU A 16 -19.19 -2.39 19.01
CA LEU A 16 -18.04 -2.15 18.12
C LEU A 16 -16.97 -3.24 18.23
N VAL A 17 -17.02 -4.10 19.26
CA VAL A 17 -16.04 -5.16 19.52
C VAL A 17 -15.88 -6.16 18.36
N PRO A 18 -16.96 -6.68 17.74
CA PRO A 18 -16.83 -7.66 16.66
C PRO A 18 -16.30 -7.04 15.35
N LEU A 19 -16.43 -5.72 15.20
CA LEU A 19 -16.05 -4.98 13.99
C LEU A 19 -14.56 -4.60 13.99
N ALA A 20 -13.93 -4.54 15.17
CA ALA A 20 -12.49 -4.29 15.33
C ALA A 20 -11.60 -5.46 14.89
N SER A 21 -12.18 -6.62 14.57
CA SER A 21 -11.44 -7.76 13.97
C SER A 21 -11.28 -7.62 12.45
N ALA A 22 -11.70 -6.51 11.85
CA ALA A 22 -11.46 -6.25 10.44
C ALA A 22 -9.99 -5.87 10.23
N ASP A 23 -9.29 -6.66 9.41
CA ASP A 23 -7.94 -6.47 8.87
C ASP A 23 -7.79 -5.05 8.27
N SER A 24 -7.48 -4.07 9.12
CA SER A 24 -7.67 -2.62 8.88
C SER A 24 -6.36 -1.85 8.85
N GLY A 25 -5.29 -2.50 8.37
CA GLY A 25 -4.07 -1.82 7.94
C GLY A 25 -3.99 -1.73 6.40
N PRO A 26 -3.34 -0.70 5.83
CA PRO A 26 -3.02 -0.70 4.41
C PRO A 26 -2.22 -1.97 4.08
N ARG A 27 -2.72 -2.81 3.18
CA ARG A 27 -2.01 -4.03 2.74
C ARG A 27 -0.79 -3.62 1.90
N GLY A 28 0.37 -3.51 2.56
CA GLY A 28 1.63 -3.16 1.93
C GLY A 28 2.10 -4.25 0.97
N THR A 29 2.69 -3.85 -0.15
CA THR A 29 3.45 -4.75 -1.01
C THR A 29 4.82 -5.00 -0.40
N VAL A 30 5.24 -6.26 -0.34
CA VAL A 30 6.61 -6.61 0.00
C VAL A 30 7.36 -6.94 -1.28
N GLN A 31 8.59 -6.45 -1.36
CA GLN A 31 9.45 -6.63 -2.50
C GLN A 31 10.65 -7.50 -2.12
N PHE A 32 10.99 -8.43 -2.99
CA PHE A 32 12.18 -9.28 -2.89
C PHE A 32 13.08 -8.97 -4.07
N ASN A 33 14.29 -8.48 -3.84
CA ASN A 33 15.28 -8.27 -4.90
C ASN A 33 16.15 -9.52 -5.01
N LEU A 34 16.19 -10.13 -6.19
CA LEU A 34 16.98 -11.35 -6.42
C LEU A 34 18.42 -10.98 -6.80
N ILE A 35 19.37 -11.39 -5.96
CA ILE A 35 20.82 -11.17 -6.15
C ILE A 35 21.45 -12.51 -6.48
N TYR A 36 21.88 -12.71 -7.73
CA TYR A 36 22.44 -13.98 -8.18
C TYR A 36 23.93 -14.09 -7.82
N GLU A 37 24.25 -15.06 -6.96
CA GLU A 37 25.60 -15.42 -6.51
C GLU A 37 25.90 -16.89 -6.87
N THR A 38 25.46 -17.32 -8.06
CA THR A 38 25.67 -18.68 -8.56
C THR A 38 26.93 -18.79 -9.41
N SER A 39 27.58 -19.96 -9.41
CA SER A 39 28.76 -20.21 -10.26
C SER A 39 28.40 -20.27 -11.75
N GLU A 40 27.18 -20.70 -12.06
CA GLU A 40 26.64 -20.79 -13.42
C GLU A 40 25.35 -19.95 -13.54
N PRO A 41 25.06 -19.36 -14.71
CA PRO A 41 23.85 -18.58 -14.90
C PRO A 41 22.61 -19.48 -14.85
N VAL A 42 21.64 -19.11 -14.01
CA VAL A 42 20.37 -19.83 -13.84
C VAL A 42 19.20 -18.93 -14.22
N THR A 43 18.14 -19.53 -14.76
CA THR A 43 16.91 -18.82 -15.14
C THR A 43 15.79 -19.22 -14.20
N LEU A 44 15.06 -18.25 -13.65
CA LEU A 44 13.87 -18.52 -12.83
C LEU A 44 12.75 -19.09 -13.72
N ILE A 45 12.22 -20.26 -13.36
CA ILE A 45 11.14 -20.97 -14.07
C ILE A 45 9.81 -20.81 -13.34
N ASP A 46 9.80 -21.03 -12.02
CA ASP A 46 8.58 -21.01 -11.20
C ASP A 46 8.88 -20.46 -9.80
N TYR A 47 7.84 -20.04 -9.10
CA TYR A 47 7.96 -19.41 -7.80
C TYR A 47 6.75 -19.69 -6.93
N ARG A 48 7.00 -19.87 -5.63
CA ARG A 48 5.94 -19.99 -4.62
C ARG A 48 6.42 -19.44 -3.28
N ILE A 49 5.46 -18.96 -2.50
CA ILE A 49 5.67 -18.58 -1.11
C ILE A 49 4.73 -19.39 -0.24
N THR A 50 5.28 -20.01 0.81
CA THR A 50 4.53 -20.81 1.77
C THR A 50 4.48 -20.10 3.10
N GLY A 51 3.30 -20.04 3.73
CA GLY A 51 3.10 -19.46 5.05
C GLY A 51 2.93 -20.50 6.15
N TYR A 52 3.36 -20.14 7.36
CA TYR A 52 3.27 -20.97 8.55
C TYR A 52 2.68 -20.18 9.74
N GLU A 53 2.00 -20.90 10.63
CA GLU A 53 1.47 -20.33 11.88
C GLU A 53 2.57 -20.12 12.94
N ASP A 54 3.60 -20.97 12.92
CA ASP A 54 4.70 -20.98 13.87
C ASP A 54 6.07 -21.05 13.18
N GLU A 55 7.11 -20.68 13.94
CA GLU A 55 8.51 -20.71 13.50
C GLU A 55 9.02 -22.15 13.23
N GLN A 56 8.37 -23.15 13.83
CA GLN A 56 8.74 -24.56 13.71
C GLN A 56 8.20 -25.22 12.42
N CYS A 57 7.42 -24.50 11.62
CA CYS A 57 6.83 -24.95 10.36
C CYS A 57 5.94 -26.19 10.50
N ILE A 58 5.28 -26.37 11.64
CA ILE A 58 4.46 -27.58 11.87
C ILE A 58 3.16 -27.51 11.07
N SER A 59 2.57 -26.32 10.98
CA SER A 59 1.29 -26.08 10.31
C SER A 59 1.47 -25.16 9.10
N GLU A 60 1.47 -25.76 7.90
CA GLU A 60 1.40 -25.02 6.65
C GLU A 60 0.00 -24.44 6.44
N ILE A 61 -0.07 -23.16 6.10
CA ILE A 61 -1.32 -22.50 5.72
C ILE A 61 -1.58 -22.88 4.25
N ASP A 62 -2.69 -23.56 3.96
CA ASP A 62 -3.02 -23.97 2.58
C ASP A 62 -3.41 -22.76 1.73
N LEU A 63 -2.59 -22.49 0.71
CA LEU A 63 -2.62 -21.27 -0.08
C LEU A 63 -2.80 -21.55 -1.56
N ARG A 64 -3.45 -22.67 -1.91
CA ARG A 64 -3.72 -23.05 -3.31
C ARG A 64 -4.36 -21.97 -4.19
N ASN A 65 -4.80 -20.84 -3.63
CA ASN A 65 -5.37 -19.69 -4.34
C ASN A 65 -4.62 -18.36 -4.15
N PHE A 66 -3.35 -18.38 -3.72
CA PHE A 66 -2.62 -17.15 -3.44
C PHE A 66 -2.07 -16.47 -4.70
N LYS A 67 -2.98 -15.90 -5.50
CA LYS A 67 -2.70 -15.17 -6.76
C LYS A 67 -2.05 -13.79 -6.56
N GLN A 68 -1.36 -13.58 -5.45
CA GLN A 68 -0.86 -12.27 -5.03
C GLN A 68 0.66 -12.23 -4.83
N PHE A 69 1.35 -13.31 -5.20
CA PHE A 69 2.79 -13.38 -5.30
C PHE A 69 3.14 -13.50 -6.77
N GLU A 70 4.02 -12.62 -7.26
CA GLU A 70 4.46 -12.57 -8.66
C GLU A 70 5.97 -12.37 -8.68
N CYS A 71 6.70 -13.10 -9.52
CA CYS A 71 8.13 -12.92 -9.72
C CYS A 71 8.49 -12.65 -11.18
N ALA A 72 9.52 -11.81 -11.34
CA ALA A 72 10.30 -11.61 -12.54
C ALA A 72 11.74 -12.12 -12.29
N GLN A 73 12.59 -12.09 -13.33
CA GLN A 73 13.96 -12.61 -13.21
C GLN A 73 14.81 -11.90 -12.14
N LYS A 74 14.49 -10.67 -11.72
CA LYS A 74 15.29 -9.91 -10.75
C LYS A 74 14.54 -9.49 -9.49
N GLU A 75 13.23 -9.68 -9.46
CA GLU A 75 12.43 -9.24 -8.32
C GLU A 75 11.19 -10.11 -8.16
N CYS A 76 10.75 -10.30 -6.93
CA CYS A 76 9.42 -10.80 -6.61
C CYS A 76 8.63 -9.79 -5.81
N ARG A 77 7.31 -9.81 -5.92
CA ARG A 77 6.40 -8.96 -5.17
C ARG A 77 5.25 -9.75 -4.60
N ALA A 78 4.97 -9.53 -3.32
CA ALA A 78 3.83 -10.08 -2.62
C ALA A 78 2.90 -8.95 -2.17
N ARG A 79 1.61 -8.99 -2.53
CA ARG A 79 0.61 -8.02 -2.03
C ARG A 79 0.05 -8.37 -0.65
N MET A 80 0.20 -9.63 -0.26
CA MET A 80 -0.26 -10.15 1.02
C MET A 80 0.68 -11.28 1.42
N PHE A 81 0.80 -11.56 2.72
CA PHE A 81 1.50 -12.75 3.19
C PHE A 81 0.51 -13.77 3.70
N PRO A 82 0.79 -15.04 3.45
CA PRO A 82 -0.06 -16.11 3.94
C PRO A 82 -0.03 -16.30 5.46
N GLY A 83 1.07 -15.93 6.11
CA GLY A 83 1.26 -16.05 7.56
C GLY A 83 2.32 -15.10 8.09
N ARG A 84 2.55 -15.16 9.40
CA ARG A 84 3.64 -14.40 10.05
C ARG A 84 5.00 -14.95 9.64
N TYR A 85 5.12 -16.27 9.58
CA TYR A 85 6.33 -16.97 9.15
C TYR A 85 6.17 -17.44 7.72
N ASN A 86 7.19 -17.24 6.90
CA ASN A 86 7.13 -17.48 5.47
C ASN A 86 8.40 -18.18 4.99
N ARG A 87 8.26 -19.00 3.95
CA ARG A 87 9.38 -19.59 3.22
C ARG A 87 9.22 -19.32 1.75
N LEU A 88 10.29 -18.82 1.13
CA LEU A 88 10.37 -18.56 -0.29
C LEU A 88 10.94 -19.79 -0.98
N ILE A 89 10.28 -20.24 -2.06
CA ILE A 89 10.73 -21.38 -2.85
C ILE A 89 10.72 -20.95 -4.31
N LEU A 90 11.90 -20.96 -4.93
CA LEU A 90 12.11 -20.56 -6.32
C LEU A 90 12.63 -21.76 -7.10
N ASN A 91 12.00 -22.04 -8.24
CA ASN A 91 12.40 -23.11 -9.15
C ASN A 91 13.20 -22.50 -10.29
N PHE A 92 14.43 -22.96 -10.47
CA PHE A 92 15.31 -22.49 -11.54
C PHE A 92 15.59 -23.60 -12.55
N SER A 93 16.18 -23.23 -13.69
CA SER A 93 16.53 -24.15 -14.78
C SER A 93 17.37 -25.35 -14.40
N ASP A 94 18.13 -25.26 -13.31
CA ASP A 94 18.97 -26.34 -12.79
C ASP A 94 18.29 -27.10 -11.64
N ARG A 95 17.80 -26.39 -10.62
CA ARG A 95 17.17 -26.96 -9.43
C ARG A 95 16.29 -25.97 -8.68
N ASP A 96 15.46 -26.53 -7.82
CA ASP A 96 14.71 -25.80 -6.80
C ASP A 96 15.66 -25.31 -5.70
N ARG A 97 15.44 -24.07 -5.25
CA ARG A 97 16.10 -23.48 -4.09
C ARG A 97 15.04 -22.97 -3.11
N GLN A 98 15.33 -23.09 -1.82
CA GLN A 98 14.43 -22.70 -0.75
C GLN A 98 15.16 -21.79 0.22
N SER A 99 14.42 -20.85 0.82
CA SER A 99 14.94 -20.02 1.90
C SER A 99 14.81 -20.70 3.25
N GLU A 100 15.52 -20.16 4.23
CA GLU A 100 15.11 -20.30 5.62
C GLU A 100 13.73 -19.66 5.87
N VAL A 101 13.18 -19.92 7.04
CA VAL A 101 11.89 -19.37 7.45
C VAL A 101 12.13 -17.97 7.96
N PHE A 102 11.47 -16.99 7.38
CA PHE A 102 11.61 -15.59 7.75
C PHE A 102 10.27 -14.99 8.16
N ASN A 103 10.34 -13.99 9.02
CA ASN A 103 9.17 -13.24 9.47
C ASN A 103 9.04 -11.95 8.64
N VAL A 104 7.83 -11.63 8.21
CA VAL A 104 7.51 -10.36 7.57
C VAL A 104 6.79 -9.50 8.60
N SER A 105 7.55 -8.68 9.32
CA SER A 105 7.01 -7.88 10.42
C SER A 105 6.44 -6.53 9.99
N ASN A 106 6.81 -6.02 8.80
CA ASN A 106 6.59 -4.62 8.44
C ASN A 106 5.87 -4.44 7.10
N TYR A 107 5.01 -3.42 7.04
CA TYR A 107 4.42 -2.93 5.80
C TYR A 107 5.49 -2.36 4.88
N GLY A 108 5.46 -2.74 3.60
CA GLY A 108 6.45 -2.25 2.64
C GLY A 108 7.86 -2.82 2.87
N ALA A 109 7.96 -4.00 3.50
CA ALA A 109 9.25 -4.64 3.70
C ALA A 109 9.95 -4.89 2.35
N GLU A 110 11.26 -4.67 2.35
CA GLU A 110 12.15 -4.96 1.24
C GLU A 110 13.15 -6.01 1.70
N PHE A 111 13.24 -7.09 0.94
CA PHE A 111 14.16 -8.19 1.19
C PHE A 111 15.15 -8.32 0.05
N ASP A 112 16.41 -8.50 0.37
CA ASP A 112 17.40 -8.96 -0.59
C ASP A 112 17.48 -10.49 -0.47
N VAL A 113 17.24 -11.17 -1.59
CA VAL A 113 17.25 -12.62 -1.70
C VAL A 113 18.49 -13.02 -2.49
N ARG A 114 19.51 -13.48 -1.79
CA ARG A 114 20.73 -13.99 -2.42
C ARG A 114 20.48 -15.40 -2.91
N VAL A 115 20.54 -15.58 -4.23
CA VAL A 115 20.41 -16.85 -4.92
C VAL A 115 21.80 -17.47 -5.01
N THR A 116 22.13 -18.35 -4.09
CA THR A 116 23.41 -19.08 -4.09
C THR A 116 23.29 -20.34 -4.93
N ASP A 117 24.38 -21.10 -5.07
CA ASP A 117 24.31 -22.38 -5.77
C ASP A 117 23.26 -23.29 -5.13
N SER A 118 23.21 -23.42 -3.79
CA SER A 118 22.39 -24.42 -3.08
C SER A 118 21.10 -23.92 -2.45
N GLU A 119 21.02 -22.65 -2.06
CA GLU A 119 19.94 -22.14 -1.21
C GLU A 119 19.60 -20.67 -1.50
N LEU A 120 18.50 -20.20 -0.91
CA LEU A 120 18.12 -18.79 -0.90
C LEU A 120 18.40 -18.20 0.48
N ILE A 121 19.17 -17.11 0.53
CA ILE A 121 19.40 -16.37 1.78
C ILE A 121 18.55 -15.10 1.72
N VAL A 122 17.66 -14.91 2.68
CA VAL A 122 16.70 -13.79 2.69
C VAL A 122 17.11 -12.81 3.79
N GLU A 123 17.53 -11.61 3.39
CA GLU A 123 17.96 -10.55 4.31
C GLU A 123 16.93 -9.42 4.28
N ASP A 124 16.40 -9.01 5.45
CA ASP A 124 15.55 -7.82 5.55
C ASP A 124 16.44 -6.58 5.41
N VAL A 125 16.29 -5.88 4.28
CA VAL A 125 17.02 -4.65 3.96
C VAL A 125 16.13 -3.42 4.07
N THR A 126 14.93 -3.55 4.63
CA THR A 126 13.94 -2.48 4.74
C THR A 126 14.58 -1.24 5.36
N PRO A 127 14.76 -0.16 4.59
CA PRO A 127 15.37 1.05 5.14
C PRO A 127 14.51 1.59 6.29
N ILE A 128 15.13 2.08 7.36
CA ILE A 128 14.40 2.74 8.46
C ILE A 128 13.54 3.89 7.92
N SER A 129 14.01 4.57 6.87
CA SER A 129 13.23 5.58 6.17
C SER A 129 12.00 4.98 5.48
N VAL A 130 12.09 3.81 4.84
CA VAL A 130 10.93 3.11 4.26
C VAL A 130 9.93 2.75 5.35
N LEU A 131 10.40 2.27 6.50
CA LEU A 131 9.53 2.01 7.66
C LEU A 131 8.75 3.26 8.10
N ILE A 132 9.39 4.44 8.03
CA ILE A 132 8.80 5.72 8.41
C ILE A 132 7.95 6.32 7.28
N PHE A 133 8.31 6.15 6.00
CA PHE A 133 7.76 6.87 4.85
C PHE A 133 6.85 6.04 3.93
N TYR A 134 6.99 4.71 3.83
CA TYR A 134 6.08 3.89 3.00
C TYR A 134 4.71 3.67 3.65
N ALA A 135 4.64 3.73 4.99
CA ALA A 135 3.37 3.89 5.67
C ALA A 135 2.73 5.26 5.39
N MET A 136 3.49 6.28 4.98
CA MET A 136 3.06 7.69 5.01
C MET A 136 2.05 8.16 3.96
N PRO A 137 1.92 7.66 2.71
CA PRO A 137 0.95 8.25 1.78
C PRO A 137 -0.48 7.94 2.21
N ASP A 138 -0.76 6.65 2.46
CA ASP A 138 -2.05 6.19 2.95
C ASP A 138 -2.31 6.67 4.37
N PHE A 139 -1.29 6.62 5.25
CA PHE A 139 -1.38 7.19 6.59
C PHE A 139 -1.66 8.68 6.55
N ALA A 140 -0.92 9.48 5.78
CA ALA A 140 -1.10 10.92 5.71
C ALA A 140 -2.46 11.27 5.12
N LEU A 141 -2.94 10.52 4.12
CA LEU A 141 -4.29 10.67 3.58
C LEU A 141 -5.35 10.38 4.65
N LEU A 142 -5.30 9.19 5.27
CA LEU A 142 -6.25 8.77 6.30
C LEU A 142 -6.21 9.70 7.52
N PHE A 143 -5.01 10.01 8.01
CA PHE A 143 -4.77 10.95 9.09
C PHE A 143 -5.36 12.32 8.77
N THR A 144 -5.14 12.84 7.56
CA THR A 144 -5.67 14.15 7.21
C THR A 144 -7.19 14.15 7.10
N LEU A 145 -7.78 13.12 6.48
CA LEU A 145 -9.24 12.96 6.42
C LEU A 145 -9.83 12.84 7.83
N ASN A 146 -9.15 12.12 8.72
CA ASN A 146 -9.56 11.95 10.10
C ASN A 146 -9.53 13.29 10.87
N ILE A 147 -8.43 14.03 10.78
CA ILE A 147 -8.30 15.36 11.38
C ILE A 147 -9.37 16.32 10.85
N LEU A 148 -9.69 16.27 9.54
CA LEU A 148 -10.76 17.07 8.96
C LEU A 148 -12.14 16.72 9.54
N LEU A 149 -12.45 15.43 9.63
CA LEU A 149 -13.70 14.93 10.22
C LEU A 149 -13.83 15.40 11.68
N GLU A 150 -12.81 15.18 12.49
CA GLU A 150 -12.80 15.53 13.90
C GLU A 150 -12.88 17.04 14.13
N LEU A 151 -12.27 17.83 13.23
CA LEU A 151 -12.37 19.28 13.25
C LEU A 151 -13.82 19.73 13.02
N ILE A 152 -14.51 19.15 12.04
CA ILE A 152 -15.92 19.46 11.75
C ILE A 152 -16.81 19.09 12.93
N LEU A 153 -16.63 17.89 13.50
CA LEU A 153 -17.39 17.45 14.67
C LEU A 153 -17.16 18.35 15.87
N SER A 154 -15.91 18.76 16.10
CA SER A 154 -15.54 19.70 17.16
C SER A 154 -16.17 21.07 16.97
N LEU A 155 -16.20 21.58 15.73
CA LEU A 155 -16.88 22.84 15.39
C LEU A 155 -18.37 22.77 15.71
N ILE A 156 -19.03 21.68 15.29
CA ILE A 156 -20.45 21.45 15.58
C ILE A 156 -20.68 21.42 17.09
N PHE A 157 -19.83 20.68 17.82
CA PHE A 157 -19.94 20.56 19.27
C PHE A 157 -19.83 21.92 19.99
N ILE A 158 -18.82 22.73 19.67
CA ILE A 158 -18.65 24.04 20.30
C ILE A 158 -19.74 25.03 19.87
N ALA A 159 -20.24 24.91 18.64
CA ALA A 159 -21.32 25.73 18.11
C ALA A 159 -22.62 25.48 18.87
N VAL A 160 -22.98 24.21 19.08
CA VAL A 160 -24.16 23.77 19.81
C VAL A 160 -24.07 24.12 21.30
N LEU A 161 -22.89 23.94 21.91
CA LEU A 161 -22.69 24.18 23.35
C LEU A 161 -22.21 25.58 23.70
N ASN A 162 -22.14 26.48 22.72
CA ASN A 162 -21.72 27.87 22.90
C ASN A 162 -20.33 28.01 23.54
N LYS A 163 -19.39 27.12 23.18
CA LYS A 163 -18.03 27.08 23.75
C LYS A 163 -17.06 27.88 22.90
N PRO A 164 -16.02 28.49 23.49
CA PRO A 164 -15.03 29.27 22.76
C PRO A 164 -14.18 28.39 21.83
N MET A 165 -13.73 28.96 20.72
CA MET A 165 -12.92 28.27 19.71
C MET A 165 -11.60 27.69 20.22
N LYS A 166 -11.08 28.16 21.37
CA LYS A 166 -9.85 27.61 21.99
C LYS A 166 -9.92 26.09 22.23
N VAL A 167 -11.13 25.55 22.35
CA VAL A 167 -11.38 24.10 22.48
C VAL A 167 -10.88 23.34 21.24
N ILE A 168 -11.06 23.90 20.04
CA ILE A 168 -10.61 23.28 18.79
C ILE A 168 -9.09 23.12 18.78
N ALA A 169 -8.35 24.11 19.26
CA ALA A 169 -6.90 24.01 19.33
C ALA A 169 -6.46 22.84 20.24
N ALA A 170 -7.14 22.65 21.37
CA ALA A 170 -6.88 21.53 22.26
C ALA A 170 -7.20 20.18 21.59
N VAL A 171 -8.30 20.09 20.82
CA VAL A 171 -8.66 18.88 20.06
C VAL A 171 -7.60 18.56 19.00
N ILE A 172 -7.20 19.55 18.18
CA ILE A 172 -6.20 19.33 17.13
C ILE A 172 -4.88 18.82 17.73
N ILE A 173 -4.42 19.44 18.83
CA ILE A 173 -3.18 19.02 19.49
C ILE A 173 -3.33 17.61 20.07
N ALA A 174 -4.48 17.29 20.67
CA ALA A 174 -4.74 15.95 21.19
C ALA A 174 -4.64 14.91 20.07
N ASN A 175 -5.33 15.12 18.95
CA ASN A 175 -5.37 14.20 17.81
C ASN A 175 -4.04 14.07 17.06
N LEU A 176 -3.26 15.16 17.00
CA LEU A 176 -1.91 15.15 16.43
C LEU A 176 -0.94 14.28 17.25
N ILE A 177 -1.19 14.11 18.55
CA ILE A 177 -0.36 13.29 19.44
C ILE A 177 -0.92 11.86 19.52
N SER A 178 -2.23 11.72 19.72
CA SER A 178 -2.88 10.43 19.96
C SER A 178 -2.86 9.53 18.73
N PHE A 179 -3.06 10.07 17.54
CA PHE A 179 -3.16 9.24 16.33
C PHE A 179 -1.83 8.54 15.97
N PRO A 180 -0.66 9.21 15.96
CA PRO A 180 0.61 8.51 15.80
C PRO A 180 0.89 7.48 16.91
N VAL A 181 0.52 7.80 18.16
CA VAL A 181 0.68 6.88 19.29
C VAL A 181 -0.19 5.63 19.11
N LEU A 182 -1.46 5.79 18.72
CA LEU A 182 -2.37 4.69 18.45
C LEU A 182 -1.82 3.80 17.34
N TRP A 183 -1.38 4.40 16.23
CA TRP A 183 -0.77 3.65 15.13
C TRP A 183 0.47 2.87 15.56
N GLN A 184 1.34 3.47 16.36
CA GLN A 184 2.52 2.78 16.88
C GLN A 184 2.13 1.61 17.79
N LEU A 185 1.10 1.77 18.63
CA LEU A 185 0.59 0.70 19.48
C LEU A 185 -0.02 -0.45 18.66
N LEU A 186 -0.76 -0.13 17.60
CA LEU A 186 -1.36 -1.12 16.69
C LEU A 186 -0.32 -1.86 15.86
N ALA A 187 0.79 -1.22 15.53
CA ALA A 187 1.91 -1.87 14.85
C ALA A 187 2.56 -2.99 15.71
N PHE A 188 2.41 -2.95 17.04
CA PHE A 188 2.92 -4.00 17.92
C PHE A 188 1.96 -5.20 18.02
N ASP A 189 0.67 -4.94 18.26
CA ASP A 189 -0.36 -5.99 18.35
C ASP A 189 -1.76 -5.40 18.12
N ASP A 190 -2.38 -5.80 17.02
CA ASP A 190 -3.71 -5.37 16.59
C ASP A 190 -4.84 -5.96 17.46
N LYS A 191 -4.58 -7.05 18.18
CA LYS A 191 -5.56 -7.70 19.08
C LYS A 191 -6.05 -6.77 20.19
N PHE A 192 -5.26 -5.76 20.54
CA PHE A 192 -5.60 -4.78 21.57
C PHE A 192 -6.22 -3.49 21.01
N LEU A 193 -6.65 -3.47 19.74
CA LEU A 193 -7.22 -2.29 19.08
C LEU A 193 -8.26 -1.54 19.94
N LEU A 194 -9.28 -2.25 20.44
CA LEU A 194 -10.34 -1.65 21.25
C LEU A 194 -9.84 -1.11 22.60
N LEU A 195 -8.84 -1.77 23.19
CA LEU A 195 -8.25 -1.33 24.44
C LEU A 195 -7.46 -0.04 24.22
N PHE A 196 -6.65 0.01 23.15
CA PHE A 196 -5.90 1.21 22.78
C PHE A 196 -6.83 2.36 22.41
N GLU A 197 -7.88 2.11 21.63
CA GLU A 197 -8.93 3.10 21.33
C GLU A 197 -9.58 3.67 22.61
N ALA A 198 -9.98 2.79 23.54
CA ALA A 198 -10.56 3.23 24.81
C ALA A 198 -9.58 4.07 25.64
N LEU A 199 -8.29 3.71 25.62
CA LEU A 199 -7.23 4.48 26.29
C LEU A 199 -7.03 5.84 25.62
N ILE A 200 -7.02 5.90 24.29
CA ILE A 200 -6.89 7.13 23.50
C ILE A 200 -8.06 8.07 23.79
N VAL A 201 -9.31 7.56 23.75
CA VAL A 201 -10.50 8.34 24.12
C VAL A 201 -10.36 8.96 25.50
N LEU A 202 -9.90 8.18 26.49
CA LEU A 202 -9.69 8.67 27.84
C LEU A 202 -8.58 9.73 27.90
N CYS A 203 -7.43 9.45 27.29
CA CYS A 203 -6.27 10.33 27.26
C CYS A 203 -6.59 11.67 26.58
N GLU A 204 -7.22 11.68 25.42
CA GLU A 204 -7.65 12.88 24.71
C GLU A 204 -8.68 13.67 25.52
N GLY A 205 -9.68 13.00 26.08
CA GLY A 205 -10.71 13.66 26.88
C GLY A 205 -10.17 14.32 28.15
N LEU A 206 -9.17 13.68 28.78
CA LEU A 206 -8.42 14.23 29.91
C LEU A 206 -7.47 15.36 29.47
N PHE A 207 -6.83 15.24 28.31
CA PHE A 207 -5.98 16.29 27.73
C PHE A 207 -6.78 17.56 27.44
N ILE A 208 -7.91 17.42 26.71
CA ILE A 208 -8.83 18.52 26.42
C ILE A 208 -9.33 19.15 27.73
N TYR A 209 -9.72 18.33 28.72
CA TYR A 209 -10.10 18.83 30.03
C TYR A 209 -8.98 19.64 30.67
N TYR A 210 -7.75 19.14 30.72
CA TYR A 210 -6.64 19.79 31.38
C TYR A 210 -6.40 21.21 30.84
N PHE A 211 -6.38 21.36 29.51
CA PHE A 211 -6.19 22.67 28.86
C PHE A 211 -7.43 23.56 28.89
N MET A 212 -8.64 22.97 28.97
CA MET A 212 -9.91 23.69 28.87
C MET A 212 -10.76 23.65 30.14
N LYS A 213 -10.21 23.29 31.30
CA LYS A 213 -10.96 23.05 32.55
C LYS A 213 -11.79 24.24 33.04
N LYS A 214 -11.40 25.47 32.67
CA LYS A 214 -12.13 26.71 32.99
C LYS A 214 -13.37 26.94 32.11
N VAL A 215 -13.47 26.22 31.01
CA VAL A 215 -14.45 26.44 29.92
C VAL A 215 -15.38 25.25 29.75
N ILE A 216 -14.82 24.05 29.85
CA ILE A 216 -15.51 22.79 29.62
C ILE A 216 -15.33 21.91 30.86
N PRO A 217 -16.43 21.44 31.48
CA PRO A 217 -16.37 20.45 32.56
C PRO A 217 -15.96 19.08 32.01
N ILE A 218 -15.34 18.25 32.86
CA ILE A 218 -14.76 16.95 32.46
C ILE A 218 -15.72 16.03 31.69
N TYR A 219 -17.02 16.03 32.01
CA TYR A 219 -17.98 15.18 31.30
C TYR A 219 -18.19 15.62 29.85
N GLN A 220 -18.10 16.92 29.55
CA GLN A 220 -18.20 17.44 28.19
C GLN A 220 -16.94 17.16 27.38
N SER A 221 -15.74 17.21 27.98
CA SER A 221 -14.50 16.87 27.27
C SER A 221 -14.39 15.37 26.97
N LEU A 222 -14.78 14.51 27.93
CA LEU A 222 -14.85 13.06 27.71
C LEU A 222 -15.91 12.71 26.64
N THR A 223 -17.06 13.40 26.66
CA THR A 223 -18.11 13.20 25.64
C THR A 223 -17.63 13.66 24.26
N LEU A 224 -16.92 14.80 24.18
CA LEU A 224 -16.33 15.27 22.93
C LEU A 224 -15.34 14.24 22.38
N SER A 225 -14.36 13.82 23.18
CA SER A 225 -13.38 12.80 22.78
C SER A 225 -14.05 11.50 22.30
N LEU A 226 -15.04 11.02 23.05
CA LEU A 226 -15.79 9.81 22.68
C LEU A 226 -16.51 9.96 21.33
N ILE A 227 -17.17 11.10 21.08
CA ILE A 227 -17.85 11.36 19.80
C ILE A 227 -16.84 11.39 18.65
N LEU A 228 -15.70 12.07 18.84
CA LEU A 228 -14.65 12.17 17.83
C LEU A 228 -14.15 10.79 17.43
N ASN A 229 -13.66 10.01 18.40
CA ASN A 229 -13.11 8.67 18.14
C ASN A 229 -14.14 7.69 17.58
N ILE A 230 -15.39 7.68 18.08
CA ILE A 230 -16.43 6.80 17.51
C ILE A 230 -16.69 7.14 16.04
N CYS A 231 -16.81 8.43 15.71
CA CYS A 231 -17.04 8.84 14.33
C CYS A 231 -15.82 8.54 13.44
N SER A 232 -14.62 8.78 13.94
CA SER A 232 -13.34 8.45 13.28
C SER A 232 -13.22 6.94 13.02
N PHE A 233 -13.53 6.11 14.02
CA PHE A 233 -13.52 4.65 13.91
C PHE A 233 -14.53 4.15 12.87
N ILE A 234 -15.79 4.62 12.94
CA ILE A 234 -16.82 4.28 11.93
C ILE A 234 -16.38 4.71 10.54
N PHE A 235 -15.80 5.91 10.42
CA PHE A 235 -15.30 6.42 9.15
C PHE A 235 -14.16 5.56 8.60
N GLY A 236 -13.19 5.17 9.43
CA GLY A 236 -12.12 4.25 9.07
C GLY A 236 -12.65 2.89 8.60
N MET A 237 -13.62 2.32 9.32
CA MET A 237 -14.27 1.07 8.90
C MET A 237 -14.98 1.20 7.56
N LEU A 238 -15.70 2.29 7.32
CA LEU A 238 -16.36 2.54 6.03
C LEU A 238 -15.36 2.64 4.88
N LEU A 239 -14.17 3.19 5.13
CA LEU A 239 -13.08 3.21 4.14
C LEU A 239 -12.44 1.82 3.94
N GLY A 240 -12.37 1.00 4.99
CA GLY A 240 -11.76 -0.33 4.97
C GLY A 240 -12.57 -1.42 4.27
N LEU A 241 -13.89 -1.28 4.11
CA LEU A 241 -14.79 -2.34 3.61
C LEU A 241 -14.65 -2.73 2.11
N GLY A 242 -13.60 -2.33 1.40
CA GLY A 242 -13.09 -3.15 0.28
C GLY A 242 -12.59 -2.44 -0.99
N PRO A 243 -11.83 -3.17 -1.83
CA PRO A 243 -11.13 -2.63 -3.01
C PRO A 243 -12.05 -2.15 -4.14
N ASN A 244 -13.26 -2.72 -4.29
CA ASN A 244 -14.24 -2.28 -5.28
C ASN A 244 -15.06 -1.05 -4.84
N TRP A 245 -14.89 -0.60 -3.59
CA TRP A 245 -15.60 0.56 -3.05
C TRP A 245 -14.80 1.86 -3.16
N ARG A 246 -13.62 1.87 -3.80
CA ARG A 246 -12.66 2.98 -3.70
C ARG A 246 -13.03 4.29 -4.41
N ILE A 247 -13.91 4.29 -5.41
CA ILE A 247 -14.11 5.49 -6.24
C ILE A 247 -15.44 6.21 -5.93
N VAL A 248 -16.58 5.53 -6.00
CA VAL A 248 -17.90 6.20 -5.92
C VAL A 248 -18.26 6.74 -4.52
N PRO A 249 -18.10 6.00 -3.41
CA PRO A 249 -18.41 6.54 -2.09
C PRO A 249 -17.35 7.52 -1.58
N PHE A 250 -16.09 7.43 -2.01
CA PHE A 250 -15.06 8.40 -1.57
C PHE A 250 -15.43 9.84 -1.97
N PHE A 251 -15.80 10.06 -3.24
CA PHE A 251 -16.27 11.37 -3.69
C PHE A 251 -17.56 11.81 -2.97
N SER A 252 -18.48 10.88 -2.72
CA SER A 252 -19.73 11.17 -2.03
C SER A 252 -19.50 11.58 -0.56
N ILE A 253 -18.61 10.89 0.14
CA ILE A 253 -18.25 11.19 1.52
C ILE A 253 -17.46 12.50 1.60
N LEU A 254 -16.48 12.70 0.70
CA LEU A 254 -15.73 13.96 0.63
C LEU A 254 -16.65 15.14 0.34
N LEU A 255 -17.61 14.98 -0.59
CA LEU A 255 -18.62 16.00 -0.88
C LEU A 255 -19.49 16.28 0.35
N ALA A 256 -19.94 15.25 1.06
CA ALA A 256 -20.71 15.41 2.29
C ALA A 256 -19.91 16.18 3.37
N ILE A 257 -18.62 15.86 3.54
CA ILE A 257 -17.69 16.55 4.45
C ILE A 257 -17.55 18.03 4.05
N ILE A 258 -17.40 18.33 2.75
CA ILE A 258 -17.31 19.70 2.24
C ILE A 258 -18.62 20.47 2.52
N VAL A 259 -19.77 19.89 2.22
CA VAL A 259 -21.08 20.52 2.46
C VAL A 259 -21.31 20.78 3.94
N LEU A 260 -21.04 19.80 4.80
CA LEU A 260 -21.13 19.96 6.26
C LEU A 260 -20.18 21.04 6.77
N SER A 261 -18.96 21.11 6.23
CA SER A 261 -17.99 22.16 6.56
C SER A 261 -18.50 23.55 6.19
N ILE A 262 -19.09 23.71 4.99
CA ILE A 262 -19.65 24.99 4.54
C ILE A 262 -20.84 25.41 5.41
N LEU A 263 -21.72 24.46 5.77
CA LEU A 263 -22.85 24.73 6.66
C LEU A 263 -22.37 25.15 8.05
N ALA A 264 -21.39 24.44 8.62
CA ALA A 264 -20.76 24.77 9.89
C ALA A 264 -20.12 26.16 9.84
N LEU A 265 -19.33 26.47 8.80
CA LEU A 265 -18.70 27.78 8.58
C LEU A 265 -19.75 28.90 8.48
N THR A 266 -20.84 28.67 7.76
CA THR A 266 -21.92 29.66 7.58
C THR A 266 -22.62 29.95 8.91
N TYR A 267 -22.86 28.92 9.71
CA TYR A 267 -23.38 29.06 11.07
C TYR A 267 -22.41 29.83 11.97
N LEU A 268 -21.13 29.46 11.96
CA LEU A 268 -20.08 30.09 12.78
C LEU A 268 -19.85 31.56 12.41
N ARG A 269 -20.02 31.94 11.15
CA ARG A 269 -19.87 33.33 10.68
C ARG A 269 -20.81 34.30 11.39
N LYS A 270 -22.01 33.86 11.83
CA LYS A 270 -22.92 34.70 12.61
C LYS A 270 -22.46 34.92 14.06
N ARG A 271 -21.54 34.10 14.55
CA ARG A 271 -21.20 34.00 15.97
C ARG A 271 -19.78 34.46 16.30
N TYR A 272 -18.85 34.30 15.37
CA TYR A 272 -17.43 34.57 15.58
C TYR A 272 -16.91 35.70 14.70
N SER A 273 -15.79 36.30 15.11
CA SER A 273 -15.13 37.38 14.37
C SER A 273 -14.73 36.95 12.96
N ALA A 274 -14.95 37.84 11.97
CA ALA A 274 -14.57 37.63 10.59
C ALA A 274 -13.09 37.26 10.41
N ARG A 275 -12.20 37.81 11.26
CA ARG A 275 -10.76 37.49 11.24
C ARG A 275 -10.51 36.02 11.56
N PHE A 276 -11.24 35.48 12.53
CA PHE A 276 -11.10 34.09 12.94
C PHE A 276 -11.60 33.14 11.86
N ILE A 277 -12.80 33.40 11.31
CA ILE A 277 -13.36 32.60 10.21
C ILE A 277 -12.37 32.56 9.05
N ARG A 278 -11.73 33.69 8.71
CA ARG A 278 -10.74 33.76 7.64
C ARG A 278 -9.52 32.86 7.89
N VAL A 279 -8.93 32.91 9.09
CA VAL A 279 -7.78 32.06 9.45
C VAL A 279 -8.16 30.58 9.39
N PHE A 280 -9.34 30.25 9.91
CA PHE A 280 -9.83 28.88 9.93
C PHE A 280 -10.12 28.33 8.51
N THR A 281 -10.74 29.13 7.64
CA THR A 281 -10.93 28.77 6.23
C THR A 281 -9.59 28.57 5.52
N ILE A 282 -8.59 29.43 5.76
CA ILE A 282 -7.25 29.27 5.18
C ILE A 282 -6.63 27.94 5.63
N ALA A 283 -6.73 27.59 6.92
CA ALA A 283 -6.20 26.33 7.44
C ALA A 283 -6.84 25.11 6.76
N ILE A 284 -8.18 25.11 6.60
CA ILE A 284 -8.88 24.03 5.88
C ILE A 284 -8.44 23.96 4.42
N MET A 285 -8.32 25.10 3.73
CA MET A 285 -7.87 25.10 2.33
C MET A 285 -6.45 24.58 2.17
N VAL A 286 -5.52 24.99 3.04
CA VAL A 286 -4.13 24.50 3.02
C VAL A 286 -4.11 22.98 3.23
N LEU A 287 -4.89 22.48 4.19
CA LEU A 287 -4.99 21.05 4.47
C LEU A 287 -5.59 20.28 3.28
N ALA A 288 -6.67 20.80 2.68
CA ALA A 288 -7.29 20.22 1.50
C ALA A 288 -6.35 20.21 0.29
N CYS A 289 -5.57 21.28 0.08
CA CYS A 289 -4.55 21.34 -0.96
C CYS A 289 -3.41 20.34 -0.72
N ALA A 290 -2.98 20.14 0.53
CA ALA A 290 -1.98 19.14 0.87
C ALA A 290 -2.47 17.72 0.55
N VAL A 291 -3.72 17.40 0.91
CA VAL A 291 -4.35 16.10 0.57
C VAL A 291 -4.49 15.92 -0.93
N ALA A 292 -5.03 16.93 -1.63
CA ALA A 292 -5.18 16.87 -3.07
C ALA A 292 -3.82 16.72 -3.77
N GLY A 293 -2.79 17.41 -3.28
CA GLY A 293 -1.42 17.27 -3.74
C GLY A 293 -0.91 15.84 -3.57
N LEU A 294 -1.07 15.24 -2.38
CA LEU A 294 -0.70 13.85 -2.11
C LEU A 294 -1.44 12.87 -3.04
N LEU A 295 -2.75 13.03 -3.23
CA LEU A 295 -3.57 12.20 -4.12
C LEU A 295 -3.18 12.33 -5.59
N VAL A 296 -2.89 13.55 -6.04
CA VAL A 296 -2.44 13.80 -7.42
C VAL A 296 -1.05 13.20 -7.64
N MET A 297 -0.15 13.34 -6.67
CA MET A 297 1.19 12.77 -6.71
C MET A 297 1.14 11.23 -6.74
N ASP A 298 0.26 10.60 -5.95
CA ASP A 298 -0.02 9.15 -5.98
C ASP A 298 -0.50 8.69 -7.37
N ARG A 299 -1.43 9.44 -7.97
CA ARG A 299 -1.97 9.11 -9.29
C ARG A 299 -0.97 9.33 -10.43
N ILE A 300 -0.16 10.39 -10.37
CA ILE A 300 0.88 10.69 -11.36
C ILE A 300 2.01 9.65 -11.28
N ALA A 301 2.31 9.13 -10.09
CA ALA A 301 3.30 8.07 -9.89
C ALA A 301 2.88 6.69 -10.43
N GLY A 302 1.62 6.53 -10.90
CA GLY A 302 1.13 5.28 -11.48
C GLY A 302 0.79 4.20 -10.44
N GLY A 303 0.60 4.59 -9.18
CA GLY A 303 0.51 3.72 -8.01
C GLY A 303 1.14 4.41 -6.79
N PRO A 304 1.14 3.78 -5.60
CA PRO A 304 1.76 4.33 -4.39
C PRO A 304 3.12 4.94 -4.73
N LEU A 305 3.27 6.22 -4.39
CA LEU A 305 4.22 7.27 -4.84
C LEU A 305 5.68 6.91 -5.18
N LEU A 306 6.12 5.68 -5.01
CA LEU A 306 7.46 5.20 -5.34
C LEU A 306 7.51 3.91 -6.18
N SER A 307 6.38 3.38 -6.69
CA SER A 307 6.42 2.32 -7.72
C SER A 307 6.74 2.84 -9.13
N ALA A 308 7.50 3.94 -9.24
CA ALA A 308 7.86 4.60 -10.50
C ALA A 308 8.91 3.84 -11.33
N HIS A 309 8.99 2.52 -11.16
CA HIS A 309 9.30 1.62 -12.25
C HIS A 309 8.03 0.87 -12.64
N LYS A 310 7.29 1.49 -13.55
CA LYS A 310 6.41 0.78 -14.46
C LYS A 310 7.29 -0.12 -15.34
N LEU A 311 7.75 -1.23 -14.78
CA LEU A 311 8.29 -2.33 -15.55
C LEU A 311 7.12 -2.85 -16.37
N SER A 312 7.25 -2.73 -17.69
CA SER A 312 6.31 -3.32 -18.63
C SER A 312 6.23 -4.81 -18.33
N CYS A 313 5.05 -5.28 -17.95
CA CYS A 313 4.73 -6.70 -17.75
C CYS A 313 4.60 -7.41 -19.11
N GLU A 314 5.49 -7.13 -20.05
CA GLU A 314 5.53 -7.85 -21.32
C GLU A 314 6.53 -9.00 -21.20
N PRO A 315 6.12 -10.24 -21.50
CA PRO A 315 7.01 -11.40 -21.46
C PRO A 315 8.19 -11.19 -22.42
N GLU A 316 9.41 -11.37 -21.92
CA GLU A 316 10.60 -11.45 -22.76
C GLU A 316 10.71 -12.88 -23.31
N TYR A 317 10.64 -13.03 -24.63
CA TYR A 317 10.79 -14.33 -25.29
C TYR A 317 12.21 -14.49 -25.84
N TYR A 318 12.81 -15.65 -25.59
CA TYR A 318 14.13 -16.01 -26.11
C TYR A 318 13.99 -17.20 -27.06
N THR A 319 14.59 -17.08 -28.25
CA THR A 319 14.73 -18.20 -29.19
C THR A 319 16.11 -18.16 -29.84
N ASN A 320 16.62 -19.33 -30.23
CA ASN A 320 17.79 -19.43 -31.09
C ASN A 320 17.30 -19.47 -32.53
N ILE A 321 17.60 -18.43 -33.32
CA ILE A 321 17.31 -18.42 -34.76
C ILE A 321 18.62 -18.68 -35.51
N THR A 322 18.63 -19.69 -36.37
CA THR A 322 19.76 -19.97 -37.25
C THR A 322 19.90 -18.93 -38.36
N ALA A 323 21.08 -18.86 -39.00
CA ALA A 323 21.32 -17.93 -40.09
C ALA A 323 20.41 -18.19 -41.31
N GLU A 324 19.99 -19.44 -41.50
CA GLU A 324 19.04 -19.87 -42.52
C GLU A 324 17.61 -19.39 -42.21
N GLU A 325 17.12 -19.60 -41.00
CA GLU A 325 15.78 -19.17 -40.55
C GLU A 325 15.64 -17.65 -40.53
N LEU A 326 16.72 -16.93 -40.18
CA LEU A 326 16.75 -15.47 -40.22
C LEU A 326 16.55 -14.91 -41.64
N ARG A 327 16.83 -15.69 -42.70
CA ARG A 327 16.57 -15.26 -44.09
C ARG A 327 15.08 -15.13 -44.40
N GLU A 328 14.21 -15.82 -43.66
CA GLU A 328 12.76 -15.69 -43.79
C GLU A 328 12.26 -14.31 -43.32
N PHE A 329 13.03 -13.66 -42.44
CA PHE A 329 12.76 -12.32 -41.91
C PHE A 329 13.72 -11.28 -42.53
N SER A 330 13.65 -11.10 -43.85
CA SER A 330 14.61 -10.30 -44.63
C SER A 330 14.82 -8.85 -44.13
N GLN A 331 13.79 -8.21 -43.56
CA GLN A 331 13.91 -6.87 -42.95
C GLN A 331 14.75 -6.92 -41.66
N LEU A 332 14.52 -7.95 -40.84
CA LEU A 332 15.25 -8.19 -39.60
C LEU A 332 16.71 -8.55 -39.85
N ALA A 333 16.98 -9.44 -40.82
CA ALA A 333 18.34 -9.77 -41.25
C ALA A 333 19.14 -8.53 -41.69
N ASN A 334 18.50 -7.62 -42.44
CA ASN A 334 19.11 -6.35 -42.85
C ASN A 334 19.31 -5.37 -41.69
N ALA A 335 18.40 -5.35 -40.72
CA ALA A 335 18.51 -4.55 -39.48
C ALA A 335 19.76 -4.94 -38.69
N ILE A 336 19.90 -6.25 -38.46
CA ILE A 336 20.99 -6.86 -37.70
C ILE A 336 22.33 -6.58 -38.37
N LYS A 337 22.42 -6.79 -39.70
CA LYS A 337 23.64 -6.50 -40.47
C LYS A 337 24.08 -5.04 -40.38
N ARG A 338 23.15 -4.12 -40.09
CA ARG A 338 23.41 -2.67 -39.96
C ARG A 338 23.58 -2.22 -38.51
N GLY A 339 23.39 -3.10 -37.52
CA GLY A 339 23.40 -2.75 -36.10
C GLY A 339 22.34 -1.71 -35.73
N LYS A 340 21.19 -1.70 -36.42
CA LYS A 340 20.12 -0.71 -36.23
C LYS A 340 18.87 -1.37 -35.65
N PHE A 341 18.19 -0.63 -34.78
CA PHE A 341 16.83 -0.93 -34.39
C PHE A 341 15.91 -0.88 -35.62
N VAL A 342 15.03 -1.86 -35.75
CA VAL A 342 14.02 -1.88 -36.81
C VAL A 342 12.66 -2.06 -36.19
N GLU A 343 11.78 -1.14 -36.53
CA GLU A 343 10.35 -1.23 -36.30
C GLU A 343 9.78 -2.25 -37.27
N MET A 344 9.31 -3.39 -36.76
CA MET A 344 8.61 -4.38 -37.56
C MET A 344 7.13 -4.04 -37.63
N LYS A 345 6.52 -4.27 -38.80
CA LYS A 345 5.07 -4.19 -38.95
C LYS A 345 4.42 -5.35 -38.21
N ASN A 346 3.26 -5.11 -37.57
CA ASN A 346 2.55 -6.08 -36.74
C ASN A 346 2.46 -7.49 -37.38
N VAL A 347 2.18 -7.59 -38.68
CA VAL A 347 2.07 -8.89 -39.38
C VAL A 347 3.38 -9.68 -39.43
N GLU A 348 4.54 -9.04 -39.63
CA GLU A 348 5.84 -9.74 -39.60
C GLU A 348 6.21 -10.11 -38.17
N ALA A 349 5.79 -9.30 -37.21
CA ALA A 349 6.11 -9.47 -35.81
C ALA A 349 5.27 -10.58 -35.16
N ASP A 350 3.98 -10.67 -35.51
CA ASP A 350 3.11 -11.78 -35.12
C ASP A 350 3.64 -13.11 -35.69
N ARG A 351 4.09 -13.13 -36.95
CA ARG A 351 4.71 -14.33 -37.55
C ARG A 351 6.02 -14.72 -36.86
N LEU A 352 6.81 -13.75 -36.42
CA LEU A 352 8.02 -14.01 -35.65
C LEU A 352 7.67 -14.56 -34.25
N LEU A 353 6.62 -14.03 -33.62
CA LEU A 353 6.14 -14.49 -32.33
C LEU A 353 5.58 -15.92 -32.41
N ASP A 354 4.76 -16.22 -33.41
CA ASP A 354 4.25 -17.58 -33.67
C ASP A 354 5.40 -18.56 -33.87
N TYR A 355 6.42 -18.18 -34.65
CA TYR A 355 7.62 -18.99 -34.86
C TYR A 355 8.41 -19.22 -33.56
N ILE A 356 8.54 -18.21 -32.70
CA ILE A 356 9.18 -18.32 -31.38
C ILE A 356 8.40 -19.29 -30.47
N ILE A 357 7.07 -19.17 -30.46
CA ILE A 357 6.19 -19.99 -29.63
C ILE A 357 6.21 -21.45 -30.11
N GLU A 358 6.18 -21.69 -31.42
CA GLU A 358 6.25 -23.05 -32.00
C GLU A 358 7.62 -23.69 -31.79
N GLY A 359 8.71 -22.92 -31.95
CA GLY A 359 10.09 -23.41 -31.80
C GLY A 359 10.50 -23.77 -30.37
N GLN A 360 9.85 -23.20 -29.34
CA GLN A 360 10.12 -23.56 -27.94
C GLN A 360 9.66 -24.98 -27.56
N SER A 361 8.90 -25.65 -28.43
CA SER A 361 8.46 -27.05 -28.26
C SER A 361 9.57 -28.09 -28.52
N GLU A 362 10.66 -27.75 -29.20
CA GLU A 362 11.71 -28.70 -29.59
C GLU A 362 13.06 -28.30 -28.96
N GLN A 363 13.46 -29.01 -27.90
CA GLN A 363 14.77 -28.85 -27.25
C GLN A 363 15.90 -29.32 -28.17
N HIS A 364 16.45 -28.40 -28.96
CA HIS A 364 17.68 -28.65 -29.71
C HIS A 364 18.93 -28.33 -28.88
N THR A 365 19.71 -29.38 -28.59
CA THR A 365 21.07 -29.31 -28.05
C THR A 365 22.07 -29.08 -29.18
N SER A 366 22.31 -27.82 -29.55
CA SER A 366 23.36 -27.47 -30.51
C SER A 366 24.36 -26.49 -29.92
N SER A 367 25.64 -26.82 -30.06
CA SER A 367 26.77 -26.03 -29.57
C SER A 367 27.03 -24.83 -30.47
N SER A 368 26.76 -23.64 -29.91
CA SER A 368 27.12 -22.29 -30.38
C SER A 368 26.49 -21.77 -31.69
N PRO A 369 25.24 -21.31 -31.65
CA PRO A 369 24.73 -20.32 -32.60
C PRO A 369 24.72 -18.90 -32.00
N GLN A 370 24.75 -17.88 -32.87
CA GLN A 370 24.46 -16.50 -32.52
C GLN A 370 23.11 -16.41 -31.81
N LYS A 371 23.03 -15.71 -30.67
CA LYS A 371 21.76 -15.52 -29.96
C LYS A 371 21.08 -14.23 -30.41
N LEU A 372 19.83 -14.37 -30.86
CA LEU A 372 18.97 -13.25 -31.21
C LEU A 372 18.06 -12.92 -30.02
N TYR A 373 18.06 -11.65 -29.60
CA TYR A 373 17.26 -11.17 -28.50
C TYR A 373 16.10 -10.36 -29.07
N VAL A 374 14.87 -10.82 -28.91
CA VAL A 374 13.66 -10.09 -29.35
C VAL A 374 12.91 -9.66 -28.11
N ARG A 375 12.87 -8.37 -27.85
CA ARG A 375 12.10 -7.77 -26.76
C ARG A 375 10.88 -7.08 -27.33
N VAL A 376 9.68 -7.42 -26.85
CA VAL A 376 8.47 -6.67 -27.18
C VAL A 376 8.31 -5.53 -26.17
N LYS A 377 7.95 -4.34 -26.65
CA LYS A 377 7.66 -3.18 -25.81
C LYS A 377 6.58 -2.32 -26.47
N ASP A 378 5.42 -2.18 -25.83
CA ASP A 378 4.37 -1.21 -26.19
C ASP A 378 3.90 -1.35 -27.67
N GLU A 379 3.67 -2.58 -28.15
CA GLU A 379 3.37 -2.95 -29.56
C GLU A 379 4.56 -2.85 -30.55
N TYR A 380 5.77 -2.58 -30.06
CA TYR A 380 6.99 -2.54 -30.86
C TYR A 380 7.93 -3.71 -30.53
N TYR A 381 8.74 -4.13 -31.50
CA TYR A 381 9.70 -5.22 -31.34
C TYR A 381 11.13 -4.68 -31.41
N GLU A 382 11.85 -4.73 -30.30
CA GLU A 382 13.27 -4.39 -30.19
C GLU A 382 14.10 -5.67 -30.37
N VAL A 383 14.80 -5.80 -31.49
CA VAL A 383 15.70 -6.94 -31.73
C VAL A 383 17.16 -6.54 -31.55
N ARG A 384 17.88 -7.23 -30.65
CA ARG A 384 19.32 -7.09 -30.44
C ARG A 384 20.02 -8.39 -30.83
N THR A 385 21.14 -8.28 -31.55
CA THR A 385 22.09 -9.39 -31.65
C THR A 385 23.18 -9.18 -30.64
N THR A 386 23.44 -10.20 -29.83
CA THR A 386 24.59 -10.18 -28.93
C THR A 386 25.50 -11.31 -29.35
N TRP A 387 26.73 -10.96 -29.73
CA TRP A 387 27.80 -11.91 -29.95
C TRP A 387 28.32 -12.31 -28.56
N ILE A 388 28.23 -13.59 -28.22
CA ILE A 388 28.94 -14.13 -27.04
C ILE A 388 30.26 -14.69 -27.53
#